data_AF-A0AA51M5H8-F1
#
_entry.id   AF-A0AA51M5H8-F1
#
_cell.length_a   1.000
_cell.length_b   1.000
_cell.length_c   1.000
_cell.angle_alpha   90.00
_cell.angle_beta   90.00
_cell.angle_gamma   90.00
#
_symmetry.space_group_name_H-M   'P 1'
#
loop_
_entity.id
_entity.type
_entity.pdbx_description
1 polymer ?
#
loop_
_entity_poly.entity_id
_entity_poly.type
_entity_poly.pdbx_seq_one_letter_code
_entity_poly.pdbx_strand_id
1 'polypeptide(L)'
;MTKQSEYMEAFFGVELNQKFEDMILELKDAEESLKKLSKEIGKLEGNLPAEEAKELNKECRAIAYENVQQIKDVRTFLDFYLKSDKTSTHIILERDAYMKIYQIFKWDGADVRDLKRWIKELKEITDKIGLNMRDLINFKKLTAQPVPEVFVKFPVYALDRQGYCLTGPAFDSVMHVDEVREKIAEQNR
;
A
#
# COMPACT_ATOMS: atom_id res chain seq x y z
N MET A 1 12.59 0.76 20.61
CA MET A 1 11.95 1.41 19.44
C MET A 1 11.25 0.40 18.51
N THR A 2 10.83 -0.76 19.03
CA THR A 2 10.10 -1.82 18.31
C THR A 2 8.59 -1.53 18.17
N LYS A 3 8.02 -0.68 19.04
CA LYS A 3 6.58 -0.42 19.07
C LYS A 3 6.02 0.32 17.84
N GLN A 4 6.82 1.10 17.12
CA GLN A 4 6.32 1.94 16.02
C GLN A 4 6.19 1.15 14.70
N SER A 5 7.00 0.09 14.53
CA SER A 5 6.99 -0.78 13.34
C SER A 5 5.81 -1.75 13.35
N GLU A 6 5.55 -2.39 14.49
CA GLU A 6 4.36 -3.24 14.70
C GLU A 6 3.07 -2.41 14.69
N TYR A 7 3.12 -1.17 15.19
CA TYR A 7 1.99 -0.24 15.03
C TYR A 7 1.74 0.06 13.55
N MET A 8 2.75 0.33 12.74
CA MET A 8 2.56 0.66 11.32
C MET A 8 2.01 -0.53 10.52
N GLU A 9 2.49 -1.76 10.74
CA GLU A 9 1.96 -2.95 10.06
C GLU A 9 0.51 -3.29 10.48
N ALA A 10 0.18 -3.17 11.77
CA ALA A 10 -1.20 -3.30 12.26
C ALA A 10 -2.09 -2.13 11.79
N PHE A 11 -1.54 -0.91 11.75
CA PHE A 11 -2.23 0.30 11.32
C PHE A 11 -2.58 0.21 9.83
N PHE A 12 -1.68 -0.22 8.93
CA PHE A 12 -2.00 -0.20 7.50
C PHE A 12 -2.84 -1.39 7.01
N GLY A 13 -2.72 -2.58 7.62
CA GLY A 13 -3.56 -3.72 7.28
C GLY A 13 -4.95 -3.65 7.91
N VAL A 14 -5.02 -3.27 9.19
CA VAL A 14 -6.29 -3.17 9.92
C VAL A 14 -6.99 -1.85 9.62
N GLU A 15 -6.32 -0.70 9.57
CA GLU A 15 -7.01 0.55 9.24
C GLU A 15 -7.46 0.61 7.78
N LEU A 16 -6.79 -0.03 6.81
CA LEU A 16 -7.26 0.08 5.43
C LEU A 16 -8.50 -0.76 5.21
N ASN A 17 -8.53 -1.99 5.73
CA ASN A 17 -9.74 -2.81 5.74
C ASN A 17 -10.84 -2.13 6.56
N GLN A 18 -10.50 -1.59 7.74
CA GLN A 18 -11.45 -0.82 8.54
C GLN A 18 -11.94 0.42 7.79
N LYS A 19 -11.08 1.18 7.10
CA LYS A 19 -11.46 2.34 6.27
C LYS A 19 -12.34 1.93 5.10
N PHE A 20 -12.13 0.76 4.50
CA PHE A 20 -13.02 0.23 3.48
C PHE A 20 -14.37 -0.18 4.07
N GLU A 21 -14.37 -0.83 5.24
CA GLU A 21 -15.60 -1.17 5.98
C GLU A 21 -16.36 0.09 6.39
N ASP A 22 -15.66 1.10 6.92
CA ASP A 22 -16.18 2.41 7.31
C ASP A 22 -16.75 3.13 6.10
N MET A 23 -16.04 3.15 4.96
CA MET A 23 -16.54 3.74 3.72
C MET A 23 -17.77 3.00 3.19
N ILE A 24 -17.82 1.67 3.30
CA ILE A 24 -19.01 0.88 2.95
C ILE A 24 -20.19 1.24 3.88
N LEU A 25 -19.93 1.50 5.16
CA LEU A 25 -20.92 1.94 6.14
C LEU A 25 -21.40 3.37 5.84
N GLU A 26 -20.50 4.32 5.59
CA GLU A 26 -20.84 5.70 5.20
C GLU A 26 -21.69 5.73 3.92
N LEU A 27 -21.36 4.89 2.93
CA LEU A 27 -22.17 4.74 1.72
C LEU A 27 -23.57 4.18 2.03
N LYS A 28 -23.70 3.24 2.98
CA LYS A 28 -25.02 2.76 3.45
C LYS A 28 -25.82 3.88 4.12
N ASP A 29 -25.19 4.66 4.98
CA ASP A 29 -25.86 5.76 5.69
C ASP A 29 -26.31 6.87 4.72
N ALA A 30 -25.50 7.17 3.70
CA ALA A 30 -25.86 8.07 2.62
C ALA A 30 -27.04 7.53 1.79
N GLU A 31 -27.04 6.23 1.47
CA GLU A 31 -28.16 5.53 0.80
C GLU A 31 -29.46 5.69 1.59
N GLU A 32 -29.44 5.48 2.91
CA GLU A 32 -30.60 5.62 3.78
C GLU A 32 -31.07 7.07 3.90
N SER A 33 -30.14 8.01 4.04
CA SER A 33 -30.42 9.44 4.11
C SER A 33 -31.11 9.95 2.85
N LEU A 34 -30.64 9.54 1.67
CA LEU A 34 -31.26 9.91 0.40
C LEU A 34 -32.64 9.26 0.22
N LYS A 35 -32.82 8.00 0.65
CA LYS A 35 -34.15 7.36 0.68
C LYS A 35 -35.12 8.11 1.58
N LYS A 36 -34.66 8.58 2.74
CA LYS A 36 -35.46 9.37 3.67
C LYS A 36 -35.81 10.73 3.09
N LEU A 37 -34.83 11.43 2.50
CA LEU A 37 -35.04 12.70 1.80
C LEU A 37 -36.09 12.56 0.68
N SER A 38 -35.99 11.51 -0.13
CA SER A 38 -36.97 11.20 -1.18
C SER A 38 -38.40 11.05 -0.61
N LYS A 39 -38.54 10.42 0.56
CA LYS A 39 -39.84 10.30 1.26
C LYS A 39 -40.33 11.62 1.84
N GLU A 40 -39.43 12.47 2.34
CA GLU A 40 -39.76 13.78 2.92
C GLU A 40 -40.17 14.78 1.84
N ILE A 41 -39.48 14.81 0.71
CA ILE A 41 -39.89 15.56 -0.50
C ILE A 41 -41.32 15.19 -0.87
N GLY A 42 -41.66 13.90 -0.86
CA GLY A 42 -43.02 13.44 -1.14
C GLY A 42 -44.12 13.90 -0.16
N LYS A 43 -43.75 14.52 0.97
CA LYS A 43 -44.67 15.06 1.99
C LYS A 43 -44.72 16.59 2.01
N LEU A 44 -43.88 17.28 1.21
CA LEU A 44 -43.88 18.73 1.16
C LEU A 44 -45.15 19.22 0.47
N GLU A 45 -45.97 19.96 1.21
CA GLU A 45 -47.10 20.74 0.73
C GLU A 45 -46.85 22.23 1.05
N GLY A 46 -46.92 23.13 0.05
CA GLY A 46 -46.88 24.58 0.28
C GLY A 46 -46.58 25.48 -0.93
N ASN A 47 -47.25 26.65 -0.95
CA ASN A 47 -47.10 27.94 -1.68
C ASN A 47 -46.76 28.02 -3.18
N LEU A 48 -46.39 26.92 -3.84
CA LEU A 48 -46.25 26.86 -5.30
C LEU A 48 -47.58 26.48 -5.96
N PRO A 49 -47.86 26.93 -7.20
CA PRO A 49 -48.96 26.41 -7.99
C PRO A 49 -48.91 24.87 -8.03
N ALA A 50 -50.06 24.21 -7.86
CA ALA A 50 -50.13 22.76 -7.64
C ALA A 50 -49.40 21.91 -8.71
N GLU A 51 -49.38 22.35 -9.96
CA GLU A 51 -48.65 21.66 -11.04
C GLU A 51 -47.14 21.88 -10.96
N GLU A 52 -46.69 23.08 -10.60
CA GLU A 52 -45.26 23.41 -10.48
C GLU A 52 -44.63 22.69 -9.28
N ALA A 53 -45.36 22.64 -8.15
CA ALA A 53 -44.97 21.86 -6.98
C ALA A 53 -44.88 20.35 -7.27
N LYS A 54 -45.79 19.83 -8.11
CA LYS A 54 -45.88 18.42 -8.45
C LYS A 54 -44.75 17.97 -9.37
N GLU A 55 -44.40 18.77 -10.39
CA GLU A 55 -43.26 18.47 -11.26
C GLU A 55 -41.92 18.60 -10.51
N LEU A 56 -41.73 19.64 -9.69
CA LEU A 56 -40.52 19.76 -8.86
C LEU A 56 -40.37 18.58 -7.88
N ASN A 57 -41.45 18.15 -7.23
CA ASN A 57 -41.41 16.98 -6.34
C ASN A 57 -41.06 15.70 -7.11
N LYS A 58 -41.50 15.56 -8.36
CA LYS A 58 -41.19 14.40 -9.20
C LYS A 58 -39.72 14.41 -9.62
N GLU A 59 -39.19 15.55 -10.05
CA GLU A 59 -37.76 15.70 -10.40
C GLU A 59 -36.85 15.44 -9.19
N CYS A 60 -37.14 16.05 -8.04
CA CYS A 60 -36.36 15.82 -6.83
C CYS A 60 -36.38 14.35 -6.38
N ARG A 61 -37.52 13.66 -6.54
CA ARG A 61 -37.60 12.21 -6.26
C ARG A 61 -36.79 11.38 -7.25
N ALA A 62 -36.79 11.74 -8.53
CA ALA A 62 -35.99 11.06 -9.55
C ALA A 62 -34.49 11.20 -9.28
N ILE A 63 -34.02 12.43 -9.00
CA ILE A 63 -32.62 12.71 -8.66
C ILE A 63 -32.20 11.94 -7.40
N ALA A 64 -33.02 11.94 -6.36
CA ALA A 64 -32.72 11.18 -5.15
C ALA A 64 -32.62 9.67 -5.42
N TYR A 65 -33.49 9.13 -6.27
CA TYR A 65 -33.47 7.71 -6.65
C TYR A 65 -32.23 7.34 -7.47
N GLU A 66 -31.85 8.18 -8.43
CA GLU A 66 -30.63 7.98 -9.24
C GLU A 66 -29.37 7.98 -8.36
N ASN A 67 -29.25 8.92 -7.43
CA ASN A 67 -28.11 8.97 -6.50
C ASN A 67 -28.07 7.74 -5.58
N VAL A 68 -29.22 7.26 -5.08
CA VAL A 68 -29.30 6.01 -4.32
C VAL A 68 -28.80 4.82 -5.14
N GLN A 69 -29.16 4.75 -6.43
CA GLN A 69 -28.74 3.67 -7.30
C GLN A 69 -27.23 3.72 -7.57
N GLN A 70 -26.66 4.90 -7.84
CA GLN A 70 -25.21 5.06 -8.04
C GLN A 70 -24.41 4.64 -6.80
N ILE A 71 -24.85 5.05 -5.61
CA ILE A 71 -24.21 4.65 -4.33
C ILE A 71 -24.27 3.13 -4.15
N LYS A 72 -25.41 2.52 -4.46
CA LYS A 72 -25.57 1.06 -4.39
C LYS A 72 -24.64 0.34 -5.34
N ASP A 73 -24.47 0.84 -6.56
CA ASP A 73 -23.60 0.25 -7.57
C ASP A 73 -22.13 0.33 -7.14
N VAL A 74 -21.69 1.49 -6.64
CA VAL A 74 -20.34 1.65 -6.06
C VAL A 74 -20.12 0.71 -4.89
N ARG A 75 -21.05 0.62 -3.95
CA ARG A 75 -20.95 -0.31 -2.82
C ARG A 75 -20.86 -1.76 -3.29
N THR A 76 -21.66 -2.15 -4.28
CA THR A 76 -21.66 -3.52 -4.81
C THR A 76 -20.33 -3.85 -5.51
N PHE A 77 -19.78 -2.89 -6.25
CA PHE A 77 -18.46 -3.02 -6.86
C PHE A 77 -17.37 -3.20 -5.81
N LEU A 78 -17.36 -2.37 -4.76
CA LEU A 78 -16.43 -2.49 -3.64
C LEU A 78 -16.58 -3.84 -2.92
N ASP A 79 -17.82 -4.24 -2.59
CA ASP A 79 -18.10 -5.55 -1.99
C ASP A 79 -17.57 -6.70 -2.86
N PHE A 80 -17.75 -6.65 -4.18
CA PHE A 80 -17.28 -7.71 -5.09
C PHE A 80 -15.75 -7.81 -5.12
N TYR A 81 -15.06 -6.69 -5.29
CA TYR A 81 -13.60 -6.68 -5.36
C TYR A 81 -12.95 -7.00 -4.01
N LEU A 82 -13.56 -6.53 -2.92
CA LEU A 82 -13.01 -6.63 -1.57
C LEU A 82 -13.38 -7.94 -0.86
N LYS A 83 -14.51 -8.59 -1.19
CA LYS A 83 -14.90 -9.91 -0.61
C LYS A 83 -14.03 -11.07 -1.07
N SER A 84 -13.37 -10.98 -2.23
CA SER A 84 -12.55 -12.11 -2.67
C SER A 84 -11.22 -12.08 -1.93
N ASP A 85 -11.06 -12.93 -0.92
CA ASP A 85 -9.83 -13.09 -0.11
C ASP A 85 -8.54 -13.17 -0.94
N LYS A 86 -8.65 -13.54 -2.22
CA LYS A 86 -7.52 -13.65 -3.14
C LYS A 86 -7.24 -12.38 -3.94
N THR A 87 -8.24 -11.67 -4.46
CA THR A 87 -8.00 -10.57 -5.42
C THR A 87 -7.76 -9.23 -4.71
N SER A 88 -8.52 -8.91 -3.67
CA SER A 88 -8.28 -7.70 -2.87
C SER A 88 -6.98 -7.79 -2.09
N THR A 89 -6.69 -8.94 -1.49
CA THR A 89 -5.39 -9.22 -0.87
C THR A 89 -4.26 -9.05 -1.88
N HIS A 90 -4.42 -9.52 -3.12
CA HIS A 90 -3.40 -9.35 -4.16
C HIS A 90 -3.17 -7.87 -4.51
N ILE A 91 -4.24 -7.09 -4.74
CA ILE A 91 -4.13 -5.66 -5.07
C ILE A 91 -3.45 -4.88 -3.94
N ILE A 92 -3.80 -5.19 -2.68
CA ILE A 92 -3.19 -4.56 -1.50
C ILE A 92 -1.70 -4.92 -1.43
N LEU A 93 -1.35 -6.20 -1.60
CA LEU A 93 0.04 -6.66 -1.57
C LEU A 93 0.87 -6.09 -2.73
N GLU A 94 0.31 -5.94 -3.93
CA GLU A 94 0.98 -5.25 -5.04
C GLU A 94 1.27 -3.79 -4.71
N ARG A 95 0.29 -3.06 -4.17
CA ARG A 95 0.48 -1.68 -3.70
C ARG A 95 1.58 -1.61 -2.64
N ASP A 96 1.55 -2.51 -1.66
CA ASP A 96 2.54 -2.54 -0.59
C ASP A 96 3.94 -2.85 -1.10
N ALA A 97 4.06 -3.75 -2.09
CA ALA A 97 5.31 -4.01 -2.79
C ALA A 97 5.82 -2.72 -3.48
N TYR A 98 4.97 -2.00 -4.22
CA TYR A 98 5.36 -0.72 -4.85
C TYR A 98 5.82 0.33 -3.84
N MET A 99 5.10 0.49 -2.73
CA MET A 99 5.47 1.43 -1.67
C MET A 99 6.81 1.06 -1.03
N LYS A 100 7.05 -0.24 -0.80
CA LYS A 100 8.30 -0.74 -0.24
C LYS A 100 9.47 -0.55 -1.21
N ILE A 101 9.26 -0.82 -2.50
CA ILE A 101 10.23 -0.54 -3.57
C ILE A 101 10.59 0.96 -3.59
N TYR A 102 9.59 1.85 -3.50
CA TYR A 102 9.82 3.28 -3.44
C TYR A 102 10.64 3.69 -2.21
N GLN A 103 10.30 3.15 -1.04
CA GLN A 103 11.06 3.37 0.21
C GLN A 103 12.52 2.94 0.06
N ILE A 104 12.76 1.76 -0.52
CA ILE A 104 14.10 1.23 -0.80
C ILE A 104 14.87 2.17 -1.75
N PHE A 105 14.26 2.62 -2.85
CA PHE A 105 14.89 3.56 -3.79
C PHE A 105 15.14 4.94 -3.20
N LYS A 106 14.43 5.32 -2.14
CA LYS A 106 14.62 6.57 -1.40
C LYS A 106 15.53 6.43 -0.19
N TRP A 107 16.15 5.26 0.01
CA TRP A 107 17.15 5.07 1.05
C TRP A 107 18.24 6.15 0.93
N ASP A 108 18.53 6.80 2.06
CA ASP A 108 19.43 7.95 2.13
C ASP A 108 20.90 7.57 2.24
N GLY A 109 21.19 6.27 2.39
CA GLY A 109 22.54 5.77 2.55
C GLY A 109 23.08 5.82 3.98
N ALA A 110 22.24 6.07 4.99
CA ALA A 110 22.68 6.24 6.37
C ALA A 110 23.05 4.92 7.06
N ASP A 111 22.20 3.90 6.97
CA ASP A 111 22.39 2.59 7.62
C ASP A 111 21.87 1.45 6.72
N VAL A 112 22.75 0.52 6.33
CA VAL A 112 22.35 -0.65 5.52
C VAL A 112 21.44 -1.63 6.25
N ARG A 113 21.35 -1.58 7.58
CA ARG A 113 20.46 -2.46 8.37
C ARG A 113 18.99 -2.13 8.13
N ASP A 114 18.67 -0.87 7.90
CA ASP A 114 17.33 -0.46 7.47
C ASP A 114 17.01 -1.01 6.08
N LEU A 115 17.97 -0.91 5.16
CA LEU A 115 17.83 -1.46 3.82
C LEU A 115 17.63 -2.99 3.85
N LYS A 116 18.41 -3.73 4.65
CA LYS A 116 18.24 -5.17 4.88
C LYS A 116 16.83 -5.50 5.36
N ARG A 117 16.32 -4.74 6.34
CA ARG A 117 14.98 -4.94 6.90
C ARG A 117 13.91 -4.74 5.84
N TRP A 118 13.97 -3.65 5.06
CA TRP A 118 12.99 -3.37 4.02
C TRP A 118 13.01 -4.39 2.86
N ILE A 119 14.20 -4.89 2.49
CA ILE A 119 14.33 -5.95 1.48
C ILE A 119 13.68 -7.25 1.96
N LYS A 120 13.84 -7.58 3.25
CA LYS A 120 13.18 -8.74 3.85
C LYS A 120 11.66 -8.60 3.81
N GLU A 121 11.13 -7.44 4.23
CA GLU A 121 9.69 -7.14 4.17
C GLU A 121 9.15 -7.25 2.73
N LEU A 122 9.86 -6.68 1.75
CA LEU A 122 9.47 -6.78 0.34
C LEU A 122 9.45 -8.23 -0.16
N LYS A 123 10.42 -9.04 0.27
CA LYS A 123 10.45 -10.48 -0.05
C LYS A 123 9.18 -11.17 0.48
N GLU A 124 8.81 -10.93 1.73
CA GLU A 124 7.61 -11.53 2.33
C GLU A 124 6.32 -11.11 1.63
N ILE A 125 6.23 -9.87 1.16
CA ILE A 125 5.08 -9.38 0.37
C ILE A 125 5.05 -10.07 -1.00
N THR A 126 6.18 -10.09 -1.71
CA THR A 126 6.27 -10.64 -3.07
C THR A 126 6.05 -12.16 -3.12
N ASP A 127 6.51 -12.90 -2.10
CA ASP A 127 6.26 -14.34 -1.96
C ASP A 127 4.76 -14.65 -1.90
N LYS A 128 3.94 -13.78 -1.29
CA LYS A 128 2.48 -13.97 -1.18
C LYS A 128 1.73 -13.74 -2.49
N ILE A 129 2.31 -12.97 -3.42
CA ILE A 129 1.74 -12.67 -4.75
C ILE A 129 2.48 -13.36 -5.90
N GLY A 130 3.40 -14.28 -5.59
CA GLY A 130 4.14 -15.07 -6.59
C GLY A 130 5.12 -14.26 -7.43
N LEU A 131 5.61 -13.12 -6.91
CA LEU A 131 6.63 -12.31 -7.55
C LEU A 131 8.01 -12.59 -6.94
N ASN A 132 9.07 -12.43 -7.74
CA ASN A 132 10.44 -12.50 -7.25
C ASN A 132 10.99 -11.09 -6.99
N MET A 133 11.23 -10.77 -5.72
CA MET A 133 11.77 -9.46 -5.30
C MET A 133 13.05 -9.03 -6.06
N ARG A 134 13.91 -9.97 -6.46
CA ARG A 134 15.16 -9.65 -7.17
C ARG A 134 14.93 -8.97 -8.51
N ASP A 135 13.81 -9.27 -9.16
CA ASP A 135 13.46 -8.70 -10.47
C ASP A 135 12.95 -7.26 -10.33
N LEU A 136 12.60 -6.85 -9.10
CA LEU A 136 11.99 -5.55 -8.78
C LEU A 136 13.02 -4.51 -8.31
N ILE A 137 14.20 -4.95 -7.85
CA ILE A 137 15.22 -4.06 -7.27
C ILE A 137 16.46 -4.00 -8.16
N ASN A 138 16.86 -2.77 -8.51
CA ASN A 138 18.18 -2.53 -9.09
C ASN A 138 19.19 -2.11 -8.01
N PHE A 139 19.91 -3.10 -7.46
CA PHE A 139 20.88 -2.89 -6.38
C PHE A 139 22.02 -1.91 -6.72
N LYS A 140 22.39 -1.77 -8.00
CA LYS A 140 23.42 -0.81 -8.42
C LYS A 140 23.03 0.65 -8.13
N LYS A 141 21.74 0.93 -7.93
CA LYS A 141 21.24 2.26 -7.58
C LYS A 141 21.11 2.49 -6.07
N LEU A 142 21.35 1.46 -5.25
CA LEU A 142 21.14 1.48 -3.80
C LEU A 142 22.44 1.63 -3.02
N THR A 143 23.49 2.18 -3.62
CA THR A 143 24.81 2.34 -2.99
C THR A 143 25.06 3.81 -2.67
N ALA A 144 25.27 4.15 -1.40
CA ALA A 144 25.61 5.52 -0.97
C ALA A 144 27.04 5.90 -1.36
N GLN A 145 27.94 4.92 -1.31
CA GLN A 145 29.31 5.01 -1.78
C GLN A 145 29.53 3.96 -2.89
N PRO A 146 30.34 4.27 -3.91
CA PRO A 146 30.69 3.29 -4.93
C PRO A 146 31.29 2.04 -4.28
N VAL A 147 30.78 0.86 -4.63
CA VAL A 147 31.37 -0.40 -4.17
C VAL A 147 32.73 -0.56 -4.86
N PRO A 148 33.85 -0.68 -4.11
CA PRO A 148 35.17 -0.89 -4.70
C PRO A 148 35.20 -2.11 -5.63
N GLU A 149 35.87 -1.98 -6.78
CA GLU A 149 35.94 -3.04 -7.81
C GLU A 149 36.53 -4.36 -7.30
N VAL A 150 37.39 -4.30 -6.28
CA VAL A 150 37.97 -5.46 -5.59
C VAL A 150 36.87 -6.36 -4.99
N PHE A 151 35.70 -5.81 -4.70
CA PHE A 151 34.57 -6.54 -4.11
C PHE A 151 33.64 -7.17 -5.14
N VAL A 152 33.88 -7.04 -6.45
CA VAL A 152 32.99 -7.59 -7.49
C VAL A 152 32.81 -9.12 -7.38
N LYS A 153 33.80 -9.83 -6.82
CA LYS A 153 33.73 -11.29 -6.58
C LYS A 153 32.98 -11.66 -5.31
N PHE A 154 32.72 -10.70 -4.42
CA PHE A 154 31.97 -10.89 -3.19
C PHE A 154 30.59 -10.25 -3.37
N PRO A 155 29.49 -10.89 -2.94
CA PRO A 155 28.14 -10.37 -3.22
C PRO A 155 27.84 -9.14 -2.35
N VAL A 156 28.42 -7.98 -2.67
CA VAL A 156 28.15 -6.69 -2.03
C VAL A 156 27.11 -5.95 -2.87
N TYR A 157 25.99 -5.60 -2.27
CA TYR A 157 24.83 -5.03 -2.96
C TYR A 157 24.61 -3.55 -2.63
N ALA A 158 24.98 -3.13 -1.43
CA ALA A 158 24.88 -1.75 -0.98
C ALA A 158 26.01 -1.46 0.01
N LEU A 159 26.45 -0.20 0.05
CA LEU A 159 27.44 0.32 0.99
C LEU A 159 26.87 1.62 1.57
N ASP A 160 26.78 1.72 2.89
CA ASP A 160 26.36 2.95 3.57
C ASP A 160 27.54 3.91 3.81
N ARG A 161 27.21 5.09 4.35
CA ARG A 161 28.20 6.13 4.67
C ARG A 161 29.13 5.76 5.84
N GLN A 162 28.77 4.77 6.63
CA GLN A 162 29.54 4.31 7.79
C GLN A 162 30.53 3.18 7.43
N GLY A 163 30.52 2.70 6.19
CA GLY A 163 31.39 1.63 5.73
C GLY A 163 30.82 0.23 5.93
N TYR A 164 29.52 0.09 6.21
CA TYR A 164 28.86 -1.22 6.28
C TYR A 164 28.25 -1.60 4.93
N CYS A 165 28.45 -2.86 4.59
CA CYS A 165 28.01 -3.50 3.36
C CYS A 165 26.77 -4.36 3.62
N LEU A 166 25.76 -4.24 2.76
CA LEU A 166 24.75 -5.29 2.60
C LEU A 166 25.30 -6.38 1.69
N THR A 167 25.37 -7.60 2.21
CA THR A 167 25.99 -8.74 1.53
C THR A 167 25.28 -10.06 1.81
N GLY A 168 25.87 -11.17 1.39
CA GLY A 168 25.34 -12.52 1.51
C GLY A 168 24.47 -12.92 0.32
N PRO A 169 24.43 -14.20 -0.05
CA PRO A 169 23.74 -14.67 -1.25
C PRO A 169 22.24 -14.38 -1.24
N ALA A 170 21.64 -14.11 -0.07
CA ALA A 170 20.23 -13.79 0.12
C ALA A 170 19.97 -12.36 0.63
N PHE A 171 20.95 -11.44 0.53
CA PHE A 171 20.84 -10.06 1.04
C PHE A 171 20.59 -10.01 2.56
N ASP A 172 21.14 -10.97 3.29
CA ASP A 172 20.81 -11.26 4.68
C ASP A 172 21.93 -10.91 5.65
N SER A 173 23.08 -10.47 5.14
CA SER A 173 24.29 -10.28 5.92
C SER A 173 24.71 -8.81 5.89
N VAL A 174 25.13 -8.29 7.04
CA VAL A 174 25.71 -6.95 7.16
C VAL A 174 27.13 -7.12 7.69
N MET A 175 28.10 -6.56 6.98
CA MET A 175 29.52 -6.68 7.33
C MET A 175 30.22 -5.35 7.13
N HIS A 176 31.22 -5.04 7.95
CA HIS A 176 32.04 -3.85 7.70
C HIS A 176 32.93 -4.06 6.48
N VAL A 177 33.26 -3.00 5.75
CA VAL A 177 34.07 -3.06 4.52
C VAL A 177 35.43 -3.73 4.75
N ASP A 178 36.02 -3.55 5.93
CA ASP A 178 37.31 -4.16 6.27
C ASP A 178 37.18 -5.67 6.52
N GLU A 179 36.11 -6.12 7.16
CA GLU A 179 35.82 -7.56 7.32
C GLU A 179 35.57 -8.24 5.97
N VAL A 180 34.95 -7.52 5.02
CA VAL A 180 34.78 -7.99 3.64
C VAL A 180 36.13 -8.14 2.94
N ARG A 181 37.06 -7.19 3.13
CA ARG A 181 38.43 -7.28 2.58
C ARG A 181 39.17 -8.49 3.14
N GLU A 182 39.08 -8.72 4.44
CA GLU A 182 39.72 -9.87 5.10
C GLU A 182 39.20 -11.20 4.54
N LYS A 183 37.87 -11.36 4.43
CA LYS A 183 37.28 -12.59 3.84
C LYS A 183 37.68 -12.82 2.40
N ILE A 184 37.81 -11.76 1.60
CA ILE A 184 38.28 -11.88 0.21
C ILE A 184 39.75 -12.29 0.18
N ALA A 185 40.59 -11.77 1.08
CA ALA A 185 41.99 -12.16 1.18
C ALA A 185 42.15 -13.62 1.63
N GLU A 186 41.29 -14.10 2.53
CA GLU A 186 41.24 -15.49 2.97
C GLU A 186 40.77 -16.44 1.87
N GLN A 187 39.77 -16.05 1.07
CA GLN A 187 39.26 -16.88 -0.04
C GLN A 187 40.21 -16.97 -1.25
N ASN A 188 41.14 -16.02 -1.39
CA ASN A 188 42.12 -16.00 -2.48
C ASN A 188 43.47 -16.62 -2.09
N ARG A 189 43.61 -17.14 -0.86
CA ARG A 189 44.74 -17.98 -0.44
C ARG A 189 44.45 -19.46 -0.73
#